data_AF-A0A151DWL8-F1
#
_entry.id   AF-A0A151DWL8-F1
#
_cell.length_a   1.000
_cell.length_b   1.000
_cell.length_c   1.000
_cell.angle_alpha   90.00
_cell.angle_beta   90.00
_cell.angle_gamma   90.00
#
_symmetry.space_group_name_H-M   'P 1'
#
loop_
_entity.id
_entity.type
_entity.pdbx_description
1 polymer ?
#
loop_
_entity_poly.entity_id
_entity_poly.type
_entity_poly.pdbx_seq_one_letter_code
_entity_poly.pdbx_strand_id
1 'polypeptide(L)' 'MAKVKKYLDSGCTEYILLDDDRVIIQPKNKCDTKSVPEDFDKQFLEITQSVKETIYTSKQTFKNVKVGEELKF' A
#
# COMPACT_ATOMS: atom_id res chain seq x y z
N MET A 1 -2.34 10.20 12.60
CA MET A 1 -3.46 9.65 11.81
C MET A 1 -3.31 10.20 10.41
N ALA A 2 -3.42 9.37 9.38
CA ALA A 2 -3.32 9.79 7.98
C ALA A 2 -4.30 8.99 7.14
N LYS A 3 -4.72 9.53 6.00
CA LYS A 3 -5.71 8.89 5.13
C LYS A 3 -5.04 8.14 4.00
N VAL A 4 -5.63 7.02 3.59
CA VAL A 4 -5.18 6.26 2.43
C VAL A 4 -5.45 7.07 1.17
N LYS A 5 -4.38 7.54 0.54
CA LYS A 5 -4.41 8.23 -0.76
C LYS A 5 -4.43 7.22 -1.91
N LYS A 6 -3.67 6.13 -1.80
CA LYS A 6 -3.61 5.07 -2.80
C LYS A 6 -3.37 3.71 -2.17
N TYR A 7 -3.95 2.68 -2.76
CA TYR A 7 -3.75 1.28 -2.39
C TYR A 7 -3.32 0.51 -3.63
N LEU A 8 -2.25 -0.28 -3.52
CA LEU A 8 -1.73 -1.12 -4.59
C LEU A 8 -1.38 -2.50 -4.05
N ASP A 9 -1.90 -3.55 -4.70
CA ASP A 9 -1.69 -4.94 -4.33
C ASP A 9 -0.75 -5.60 -5.36
N SER A 10 0.42 -6.06 -4.93
CA SER A 10 1.36 -6.81 -5.78
C SER A 10 1.20 -8.33 -5.64
N GLY A 11 0.05 -8.77 -5.13
CA GLY A 11 -0.32 -10.16 -4.93
C GLY A 11 0.19 -10.76 -3.64
N CYS A 12 1.46 -10.53 -3.28
CA CYS A 12 2.06 -10.95 -2.01
C CYS A 12 2.32 -9.81 -1.03
N THR A 13 2.33 -8.56 -1.52
CA THR A 13 2.67 -7.37 -0.75
C THR A 13 1.68 -6.27 -1.07
N GLU A 14 1.28 -5.51 -0.06
CA GLU A 14 0.39 -4.36 -0.20
C GLU A 14 1.20 -3.07 0.03
N TYR A 15 0.98 -2.09 -0.84
CA TYR A 15 1.53 -0.75 -0.77
C TYR A 15 0.40 0.22 -0.50
N ILE A 16 0.47 0.91 0.64
CA ILE A 16 -0.56 1.83 1.10
C ILE A 16 0.06 3.21 1.19
N LEU A 17 -0.20 4.06 0.20
CA LEU A 17 0.24 5.46 0.19
C LEU A 17 -0.73 6.29 1.01
N LEU A 18 -0.20 7.09 1.92
CA LEU A 18 -0.93 8.01 2.78
C LEU A 18 -0.93 9.43 2.21
N ASP A 19 -1.86 10.26 2.67
CA ASP A 19 -1.99 11.67 2.29
C ASP A 19 -0.87 12.57 2.80
N ASP A 20 -0.09 12.09 3.77
CA ASP A 20 1.14 12.72 4.27
C ASP A 20 2.41 12.19 3.59
N ASP A 21 2.26 11.55 2.42
CA ASP A 21 3.32 11.04 1.54
C ASP A 21 4.21 9.95 2.19
N ARG A 22 3.72 9.28 3.22
CA ARG A 22 4.30 8.03 3.72
C ARG A 22 3.70 6.83 2.99
N VAL A 23 4.48 5.78 2.77
CA VAL A 23 3.97 4.50 2.25
C VAL A 23 4.18 3.39 3.28
N ILE A 24 3.15 2.61 3.51
CA ILE A 24 3.24 1.37 4.30
C ILE A 24 3.40 0.21 3.33
N ILE A 25 4.45 -0.58 3.55
CA ILE A 25 4.70 -1.82 2.83
C ILE A 25 4.49 -2.96 3.81
N GLN A 26 3.54 -3.84 3.50
CA GLN A 26 3.20 -4.96 4.35
C GLN A 26 3.02 -6.25 3.56
N PRO A 27 3.47 -7.41 4.07
CA PRO A 27 3.21 -8.69 3.44
C PRO A 27 1.75 -9.08 3.61
N LYS A 28 1.17 -9.74 2.60
CA LYS A 28 -0.13 -10.41 2.72
C LYS A 28 0.05 -11.74 3.45
N ASN A 29 -0.95 -12.13 4.23
CA ASN A 29 -0.97 -13.45 4.86
C ASN A 29 -1.04 -14.60 3.84
N LYS A 30 -1.54 -14.31 2.62
CA LYS A 30 -1.59 -15.25 1.50
C LYS A 30 -1.34 -14.50 0.19
N CYS A 31 -0.45 -15.04 -0.64
CA CYS A 31 -0.23 -14.54 -1.99
C CYS A 31 -1.44 -14.82 -2.89
N ASP A 32 -1.84 -13.82 -3.66
CA ASP A 32 -2.84 -13.95 -4.73
C ASP A 32 -2.41 -13.12 -5.95
N THR A 33 -1.82 -13.79 -6.95
CA THR A 33 -1.34 -13.13 -8.17
C THR A 33 -2.47 -12.60 -9.05
N LYS A 34 -3.73 -13.00 -8.82
CA LYS A 34 -4.89 -12.45 -9.53
C LYS A 34 -5.26 -11.05 -9.07
N SER A 35 -4.80 -10.65 -7.90
CA SER A 35 -5.04 -9.32 -7.33
C SER A 35 -4.09 -8.25 -7.87
N VAL A 36 -3.09 -8.64 -8.68
CA VAL A 36 -2.14 -7.69 -9.29
C VAL A 36 -2.83 -6.95 -10.43
N PRO A 37 -2.92 -5.61 -10.39
CA PRO A 37 -3.51 -4.85 -11.49
C PRO A 37 -2.60 -4.88 -12.72
N GLU A 38 -3.20 -4.82 -13.92
CA GLU A 38 -2.44 -4.85 -15.18
C GLU A 38 -1.47 -3.67 -15.34
N ASP A 39 -1.80 -2.52 -14.77
CA ASP A 39 -0.99 -1.30 -14.79
C ASP A 39 -0.10 -1.15 -13.54
N PHE A 40 0.20 -2.26 -12.86
CA PHE A 40 0.99 -2.28 -11.63
C PHE A 40 2.26 -1.42 -11.70
N ASP A 41 3.07 -1.57 -12.74
CA ASP A 41 4.35 -0.87 -12.88
C ASP A 41 4.17 0.66 -12.88
N LYS A 42 3.14 1.14 -13.57
CA LYS A 42 2.79 2.56 -13.60
C LYS A 42 2.33 3.03 -12.23
N GLN A 43 1.44 2.27 -11.58
CA GLN A 43 0.94 2.63 -10.26
C GLN A 43 2.02 2.63 -9.19
N PHE A 44 2.95 1.67 -9.28
CA PHE A 44 4.10 1.55 -8.40
C PHE A 44 5.05 2.73 -8.58
N LEU A 45 5.35 3.12 -9.82
CA LEU A 45 6.17 4.28 -10.13
C LEU A 45 5.59 5.56 -9.52
N GLU A 46 4.29 5.80 -9.67
CA GLU A 46 3.59 6.95 -9.05
C GLU A 46 3.73 6.98 -7.52
N ILE A 47 3.66 5.82 -6.87
CA ILE A 47 3.89 5.70 -5.42
C ILE A 47 5.34 6.08 -5.10
N THR A 48 6.32 5.45 -5.76
CA THR A 48 7.75 5.65 -5.44
C THR A 48 8.23 7.09 -5.67
N GLN A 49 7.63 7.83 -6.61
CA GLN A 49 7.99 9.24 -6.88
C GLN A 49 7.47 10.22 -5.83
N SER A 50 6.37 9.86 -5.15
CA SER A 50 5.69 10.75 -4.20
C SER A 50 6.13 10.52 -2.75
N VAL A 51 6.84 9.43 -2.47
CA VAL A 51 7.09 8.96 -1.11
C VAL A 51 8.23 9.70 -0.42
N LYS A 52 7.93 10.22 0.77
CA LYS A 52 8.92 10.81 1.69
C LYS A 52 9.52 9.78 2.64
N GLU A 53 8.72 8.80 3.07
CA GLU A 53 9.11 7.81 4.07
C GLU A 53 8.41 6.46 3.79
N THR A 54 9.13 5.37 4.00
CA THR A 54 8.62 4.00 3.86
C THR A 54 8.59 3.30 5.19
N ILE A 55 7.41 2.84 5.59
CA ILE A 55 7.17 2.06 6.81
C ILE A 55 7.04 0.59 6.41
N TYR A 56 8.02 -0.22 6.79
CA TYR A 56 7.97 -1.67 6.59
C TYR A 56 7.34 -2.34 7.80
N THR A 57 6.39 -3.23 7.55
CA THR A 57 5.84 -4.09 8.60
C THR A 57 6.19 -5.54 8.31
N SER A 58 6.49 -6.31 9.36
CA SER A 58 6.86 -7.73 9.23
C SER A 58 5.65 -8.66 9.06
N LYS A 59 4.44 -8.15 9.28
CA LYS A 59 3.16 -8.87 9.18
C LYS A 59 2.09 -7.93 8.64
N GLN A 60 1.03 -8.50 8.07
CA GLN A 60 -0.13 -7.73 7.61
C GLN A 60 -0.78 -7.00 8.79
N THR A 61 -0.55 -5.70 8.88
CA THR A 61 -1.01 -4.86 10.00
C THR A 61 -2.40 -4.30 9.72
N PHE A 62 -2.62 -3.83 8.49
CA PHE A 62 -3.89 -3.31 8.02
C PHE A 62 -4.57 -4.31 7.09
N LYS A 63 -5.90 -4.45 7.15
CA LYS A 63 -6.66 -5.42 6.33
C LYS A 63 -7.84 -4.74 5.67
N ASN A 64 -8.19 -5.16 4.46
CA ASN A 64 -9.32 -4.63 3.68
C ASN A 64 -9.23 -3.10 3.50
N VAL A 65 -8.01 -2.60 3.32
CA VAL A 65 -7.71 -1.16 3.24
C VAL A 65 -8.42 -0.53 2.05
N LYS A 66 -9.09 0.60 2.27
CA LYS A 66 -9.78 1.36 1.21
C LYS A 66 -9.21 2.76 1.06
N VAL A 67 -9.24 3.28 -0.17
CA VAL A 67 -8.90 4.69 -0.42
C VAL A 67 -9.87 5.58 0.37
N GLY A 68 -9.33 6.61 1.03
CA GLY A 68 -10.05 7.51 1.93
C GLY A 68 -10.18 7.04 3.37
N GLU A 69 -9.82 5.79 3.68
CA GLU A 69 -9.82 5.26 5.04
C GLU A 69 -8.76 5.97 5.90
N GLU A 70 -9.08 6.24 7.16
CA GLU A 70 -8.13 6.81 8.12
C GLU A 70 -7.41 5.70 8.87
N LEU A 71 -6.08 5.70 8.77
CA LEU A 71 -5.25 4.74 9.48
C LEU A 71 -4.69 5.35 10.78
N LYS A 72 -4.81 4.57 11.85
CA LYS A 72 -4.25 4.85 13.16
C LYS A 72 -3.09 3.88 13.39
N PHE A 73 -1.94 4.44 13.71
CA PHE A 73 -0.65 3.76 13.89
C PHE A 73 0.04 4.38 15.11
#